data_AF-A0A1Y1LPI5-F1
#
_entry.id   AF-A0A1Y1LPI5-F1
#
_cell.length_a   1.000
_cell.length_b   1.000
_cell.length_c   1.000
_cell.angle_alpha   90.00
_cell.angle_beta   90.00
_cell.angle_gamma   90.00
#
_symmetry.space_group_name_H-M   'P 1'
#
loop_
_entity.id
_entity.type
_entity.pdbx_description
1 polymer ?
#
loop_
_entity_poly.entity_id
_entity_poly.type
_entity_poly.pdbx_seq_one_letter_code
_entity_poly.pdbx_strand_id
1 'polypeptide(L)'
;MSFVAALHLMQAAHFWFACYYDWNYVNVPVEVYSVGLTLATGKLKFLTFWNALLQAAFFTICLLNNFIGTSEINPKSKPFIRRIRDTVLATLALPLSLFVGLSFWSIYAIDRELIFPKALDPFFPVWLNHAMHTNIMIFVLIQTYMSYHEYPSRKVGVSLFMAFMAIYLVWIHIIHAQSGVWVYPILEVLNFPLRLVFFGVAVCVGIFLYILGEKLNKMLWRNIVEKNKRKKRN
;
A
#
# COMPACT_ATOMS: atom_id res chain seq x y z
N MET A 1 26.56 -4.38 -8.14
CA MET A 1 25.10 -4.37 -7.86
C MET A 1 24.37 -4.30 -9.19
N SER A 2 23.38 -5.18 -9.46
CA SER A 2 22.59 -5.08 -10.70
C SER A 2 21.73 -3.82 -10.69
N PHE A 3 21.33 -3.32 -11.85
CA PHE A 3 20.42 -2.15 -11.96
C PHE A 3 19.15 -2.33 -11.12
N VAL A 4 18.56 -3.52 -11.15
CA VAL A 4 17.36 -3.86 -10.35
C VAL A 4 17.63 -3.79 -8.84
N ALA A 5 18.82 -4.22 -8.39
CA ALA A 5 19.20 -4.11 -6.98
C ALA A 5 19.43 -2.66 -6.54
N ALA A 6 20.02 -1.82 -7.40
CA ALA A 6 20.14 -0.39 -7.14
C ALA A 6 18.75 0.27 -7.00
N LEU A 7 17.81 -0.09 -7.88
CA LEU A 7 16.44 0.41 -7.85
C LEU A 7 15.71 0.01 -6.57
N HIS A 8 15.75 -1.27 -6.17
CA HIS A 8 15.11 -1.71 -4.92
C HIS A 8 15.72 -1.03 -3.69
N LEU A 9 17.04 -0.81 -3.66
CA LEU A 9 17.69 -0.08 -2.57
C LEU A 9 17.19 1.36 -2.50
N MET A 10 17.12 2.06 -3.64
CA MET A 10 16.59 3.42 -3.71
C MET A 10 15.14 3.48 -3.22
N GLN A 11 14.28 2.56 -3.65
CA GLN A 11 12.87 2.51 -3.26
C GLN A 11 12.71 2.19 -1.76
N ALA A 12 13.49 1.25 -1.22
CA ALA A 12 13.49 0.94 0.20
C ALA A 12 13.95 2.16 1.03
N ALA A 13 15.06 2.79 0.64
CA ALA A 13 15.56 4.00 1.29
C ALA A 13 14.54 5.15 1.24
N HIS A 14 13.87 5.34 0.09
CA HIS A 14 12.84 6.36 -0.07
C HIS A 14 11.71 6.22 0.95
N PHE A 15 11.13 5.02 1.10
CA PHE A 15 10.00 4.82 2.02
C PHE A 15 10.44 4.73 3.48
N TRP A 16 11.61 4.14 3.79
CA TRP A 16 12.14 4.19 5.14
C TRP A 16 12.41 5.62 5.58
N PHE A 17 12.98 6.45 4.72
CA PHE A 17 13.19 7.86 5.00
C PHE A 17 11.87 8.63 5.16
N ALA A 18 10.88 8.40 4.29
CA ALA A 18 9.57 9.02 4.42
C ALA A 18 8.89 8.67 5.77
N CYS A 19 8.88 7.39 6.15
CA CYS A 19 8.34 6.94 7.43
C CYS A 19 9.11 7.51 8.62
N TYR A 20 10.44 7.51 8.56
CA TYR A 20 11.30 8.11 9.58
C TYR A 20 10.99 9.61 9.72
N TYR A 21 10.86 10.31 8.60
CA TYR A 21 10.62 11.74 8.61
C TYR A 21 9.24 12.09 9.19
N ASP A 22 8.19 11.42 8.73
CA ASP A 22 6.82 11.60 9.25
C ASP A 22 6.76 11.31 10.76
N TRP A 23 7.46 10.28 11.21
CA TRP A 23 7.48 9.92 12.63
C TRP A 23 8.20 10.95 13.52
N ASN A 24 9.33 11.50 13.06
CA ASN A 24 10.20 12.32 13.92
C ASN A 24 10.01 13.83 13.74
N TYR A 25 9.63 14.29 12.55
CA TYR A 25 9.62 15.72 12.22
C TYR A 25 8.23 16.28 11.94
N VAL A 26 7.24 15.45 11.59
CA VAL A 26 5.87 15.91 11.36
C VAL A 26 5.09 15.89 12.67
N ASN A 27 5.12 17.02 13.38
CA ASN A 27 4.43 17.20 14.65
C ASN A 27 3.26 18.16 14.47
N VAL A 28 2.04 17.61 14.42
CA VAL A 28 0.81 18.41 14.29
C VAL A 28 0.25 18.67 15.68
N PRO A 29 0.10 19.93 16.10
CA PRO A 29 -0.51 20.26 17.39
C PRO A 29 -1.96 19.76 17.46
N VAL A 30 -2.38 19.37 18.67
CA VAL A 30 -3.72 18.84 18.91
C VAL A 30 -4.80 19.86 18.55
N GLU A 31 -4.51 21.14 18.78
CA GLU A 31 -5.41 22.26 18.53
C GLU A 31 -5.69 22.45 17.03
N VAL A 32 -4.74 22.02 16.19
CA VAL A 32 -4.83 22.10 14.73
C VAL A 32 -5.59 20.90 14.17
N TYR A 33 -5.37 19.71 14.73
CA TYR A 33 -6.01 18.48 14.28
C TYR A 33 -6.27 17.55 15.47
N SER A 34 -7.49 17.63 16.00
CA SER A 34 -7.92 16.97 17.24
C SER A 34 -7.85 15.44 17.22
N VAL A 35 -7.76 14.84 16.03
CA VAL A 35 -7.42 13.42 15.87
C VAL A 35 -6.05 13.10 16.52
N GLY A 36 -5.22 14.11 16.81
CA GLY A 36 -3.94 14.02 17.53
C GLY A 36 -4.02 13.61 19.00
N LEU A 37 -5.21 13.52 19.62
CA LEU A 37 -5.35 13.31 21.07
C LEU A 37 -5.20 11.86 21.56
N THR A 38 -5.13 10.85 20.70
CA THR A 38 -4.86 9.48 21.17
C THR A 38 -3.37 9.28 21.40
N LEU A 39 -2.95 9.55 22.63
CA LEU A 39 -1.60 9.33 23.19
C LEU A 39 -1.03 7.91 22.91
N ALA A 40 -1.88 6.95 22.50
CA ALA A 40 -1.51 5.56 22.27
C ALA A 40 -1.23 5.15 20.81
N THR A 41 -1.52 5.97 19.78
CA THR A 41 -1.50 5.48 18.37
C THR A 41 -0.66 6.26 17.38
N GLY A 42 -0.27 7.51 17.68
CA GLY A 42 0.60 8.32 16.81
C GLY A 42 0.17 8.32 15.34
N LYS A 43 1.11 8.04 14.43
CA LYS A 43 0.88 7.96 12.97
C LYS A 43 0.18 6.67 12.52
N LEU A 44 0.14 5.65 13.37
CA LEU A 44 -0.46 4.34 13.07
C LEU A 44 -1.99 4.37 12.98
N LYS A 45 -2.65 5.51 13.18
CA LYS A 45 -4.06 5.66 12.85
C LYS A 45 -4.32 5.69 11.34
N PHE A 46 -3.36 6.15 10.54
CA PHE A 46 -3.55 6.37 9.11
C PHE A 46 -3.18 5.14 8.28
N LEU A 47 -4.10 4.71 7.39
CA LEU A 47 -3.82 3.65 6.42
C LEU A 47 -2.63 4.00 5.53
N THR A 48 -2.45 5.29 5.22
CA THR A 48 -1.32 5.77 4.43
C THR A 48 0.02 5.43 5.10
N PHE A 49 0.13 5.60 6.43
CA PHE A 49 1.35 5.28 7.14
C PHE A 49 1.60 3.76 7.19
N TRP A 50 0.54 2.96 7.36
CA TRP A 50 0.63 1.50 7.25
C TRP A 50 1.11 1.06 5.86
N ASN A 51 0.59 1.69 4.81
CA ASN A 51 1.01 1.39 3.44
C ASN A 51 2.45 1.85 3.17
N ALA A 52 2.90 2.99 3.70
CA ALA A 52 4.28 3.44 3.56
C ALA A 52 5.28 2.48 4.25
N LEU A 53 4.96 2.01 5.46
CA LEU A 53 5.74 0.97 6.15
C LEU A 53 5.74 -0.34 5.36
N LEU A 54 4.58 -0.74 4.81
CA LEU A 54 4.47 -1.90 3.94
C LEU A 54 5.36 -1.76 2.70
N GLN A 55 5.37 -0.61 2.04
CA GLN A 55 6.25 -0.37 0.87
C GLN A 55 7.73 -0.43 1.28
N ALA A 56 8.10 0.19 2.40
CA ALA A 56 9.48 0.15 2.91
C ALA A 56 9.94 -1.29 3.16
N ALA A 57 9.13 -2.09 3.86
CA ALA A 57 9.39 -3.50 4.10
C ALA A 57 9.41 -4.32 2.80
N PHE A 58 8.45 -4.08 1.90
CA PHE A 58 8.32 -4.79 0.63
C PHE A 58 9.53 -4.57 -0.30
N PHE A 59 9.99 -3.32 -0.47
CA PHE A 59 11.17 -3.04 -1.27
C PHE A 59 12.46 -3.53 -0.61
N THR A 60 12.51 -3.60 0.72
CA THR A 60 13.58 -4.30 1.44
C THR A 60 13.57 -5.80 1.10
N ILE A 61 12.40 -6.45 1.12
CA ILE A 61 12.25 -7.86 0.70
C ILE A 61 12.68 -8.05 -0.76
N CYS A 62 12.33 -7.12 -1.65
CA CYS A 62 12.75 -7.15 -3.06
C CYS A 62 14.27 -7.01 -3.21
N LEU A 63 14.90 -6.14 -2.42
CA LEU A 63 16.35 -5.99 -2.37
C LEU A 63 17.02 -7.29 -1.90
N LEU A 64 16.56 -7.88 -0.79
CA LEU A 64 17.08 -9.14 -0.27
C LEU A 64 16.91 -10.29 -1.27
N ASN A 65 15.76 -10.36 -1.96
CA ASN A 65 15.51 -11.37 -2.99
C ASN A 65 16.51 -11.31 -4.15
N ASN A 66 17.17 -10.17 -4.41
CA ASN A 66 18.21 -10.10 -5.44
C ASN A 66 19.50 -10.84 -5.05
N PHE A 67 19.74 -11.05 -3.76
CA PHE A 67 20.94 -11.71 -3.25
C PHE A 67 20.69 -13.17 -2.86
N ILE A 68 19.52 -13.45 -2.26
CA ILE A 68 19.18 -14.78 -1.69
C ILE A 68 17.95 -15.44 -2.34
N GLY A 69 17.38 -14.80 -3.36
CA GLY A 69 16.17 -15.26 -4.05
C GLY A 69 16.40 -15.47 -5.54
N THR A 70 15.32 -15.44 -6.31
CA THR A 70 15.37 -15.52 -7.78
C THR A 70 14.22 -14.74 -8.39
N SER A 71 14.39 -14.22 -9.60
CA SER A 71 13.29 -13.65 -10.39
C SER A 71 12.80 -14.54 -11.52
N GLU A 72 13.40 -15.73 -11.69
CA GLU A 72 13.13 -16.64 -12.80
C GLU A 72 11.69 -17.14 -12.85
N ILE A 73 11.23 -17.40 -14.09
CA ILE A 73 9.93 -18.01 -14.34
C ILE A 73 10.06 -19.53 -14.18
N ASN A 74 9.28 -20.10 -13.25
CA ASN A 74 9.28 -21.52 -12.90
C ASN A 74 10.67 -22.05 -12.48
N PRO A 75 11.30 -21.49 -11.42
CA PRO A 75 12.59 -21.94 -10.94
C PRO A 75 12.51 -23.38 -10.41
N LYS A 76 13.64 -24.11 -10.39
CA LYS A 76 13.70 -25.50 -9.89
C LYS A 76 13.30 -25.60 -8.41
N SER A 77 13.77 -24.64 -7.60
CA SER A 77 13.34 -24.44 -6.22
C SER A 77 12.88 -23.00 -6.08
N LYS A 78 11.79 -22.79 -5.34
CA LYS A 78 11.23 -21.45 -5.10
C LYS A 78 11.57 -21.03 -3.66
N PRO A 79 12.60 -20.16 -3.47
CA PRO A 79 13.06 -19.74 -2.15
C PRO A 79 11.93 -19.13 -1.30
N PHE A 80 12.04 -19.20 0.02
CA PHE A 80 11.04 -18.65 0.92
C PHE A 80 10.86 -17.13 0.74
N ILE A 81 11.96 -16.38 0.60
CA ILE A 81 11.95 -14.93 0.34
C ILE A 81 11.14 -14.57 -0.92
N ARG A 82 11.25 -15.37 -1.98
CA ARG A 82 10.49 -15.23 -3.23
C ARG A 82 8.99 -15.39 -2.97
N ARG A 83 8.59 -16.39 -2.18
CA ARG A 83 7.18 -16.64 -1.85
C ARG A 83 6.58 -15.49 -1.04
N ILE A 84 7.32 -14.99 -0.05
CA ILE A 84 6.91 -13.79 0.72
C ILE A 84 6.76 -12.60 -0.22
N ARG A 85 7.80 -12.30 -1.01
CA ARG A 85 7.81 -11.16 -1.93
C ARG A 85 6.61 -11.18 -2.87
N ASP A 86 6.35 -12.30 -3.51
CA ASP A 86 5.25 -12.42 -4.47
C ASP A 86 3.88 -12.34 -3.80
N THR A 87 3.73 -12.96 -2.62
CA THR A 87 2.49 -12.88 -1.84
C THR A 87 2.23 -11.44 -1.40
N VAL A 88 3.22 -10.79 -0.75
CA VAL A 88 3.10 -9.42 -0.26
C VAL A 88 2.79 -8.44 -1.39
N LEU A 89 3.47 -8.55 -2.55
CA LEU A 89 3.12 -7.72 -3.70
C LEU A 89 1.66 -7.90 -4.09
N ALA A 90 1.29 -9.14 -4.38
CA ALA A 90 0.00 -9.47 -4.97
C ALA A 90 -1.16 -9.12 -4.05
N THR A 91 -1.03 -9.42 -2.76
CA THR A 91 -2.15 -9.33 -1.81
C THR A 91 -2.23 -7.99 -1.10
N LEU A 92 -1.11 -7.28 -0.90
CA LEU A 92 -1.10 -6.05 -0.12
C LEU A 92 -0.46 -4.90 -0.89
N ALA A 93 0.83 -4.98 -1.24
CA ALA A 93 1.61 -3.83 -1.67
C ALA A 93 1.01 -3.14 -2.92
N LEU A 94 0.59 -3.92 -3.92
CA LEU A 94 -0.01 -3.38 -5.14
C LEU A 94 -1.45 -2.87 -4.92
N PRO A 95 -2.44 -3.70 -4.52
CA PRO A 95 -3.81 -3.24 -4.38
C PRO A 95 -3.97 -2.13 -3.34
N LEU A 96 -3.25 -2.21 -2.21
CA LEU A 96 -3.32 -1.20 -1.16
C LEU A 96 -2.72 0.13 -1.60
N SER A 97 -1.59 0.13 -2.32
CA SER A 97 -1.00 1.39 -2.78
C SER A 97 -1.88 2.09 -3.80
N LEU A 98 -2.45 1.35 -4.74
CA LEU A 98 -3.42 1.90 -5.68
C LEU A 98 -4.66 2.41 -4.93
N PHE A 99 -5.16 1.68 -3.95
CA PHE A 99 -6.32 2.09 -3.17
C PHE A 99 -6.06 3.38 -2.38
N VAL A 100 -4.95 3.45 -1.64
CA VAL A 100 -4.56 4.61 -0.85
C VAL A 100 -4.34 5.82 -1.75
N GLY A 101 -3.57 5.69 -2.82
CA GLY A 101 -3.26 6.82 -3.69
C GLY A 101 -4.48 7.30 -4.48
N LEU A 102 -5.26 6.40 -5.09
CA LEU A 102 -6.44 6.78 -5.85
C LEU A 102 -7.52 7.39 -4.95
N SER A 103 -7.80 6.79 -3.79
CA SER A 103 -8.81 7.32 -2.88
C SER A 103 -8.40 8.67 -2.31
N PHE A 104 -7.13 8.83 -1.90
CA PHE A 104 -6.59 10.10 -1.43
C PHE A 104 -6.74 11.20 -2.48
N TRP A 105 -6.19 11.01 -3.69
CA TRP A 105 -6.21 12.07 -4.71
C TRP A 105 -7.60 12.34 -5.26
N SER A 106 -8.48 11.33 -5.32
CA SER A 106 -9.87 11.53 -5.74
C SER A 106 -10.63 12.38 -4.73
N ILE A 107 -10.55 12.05 -3.44
CA ILE A 107 -11.20 12.85 -2.39
C ILE A 107 -10.56 14.23 -2.32
N TYR A 108 -9.23 14.31 -2.37
CA TYR A 108 -8.48 15.57 -2.35
C TYR A 108 -8.91 16.53 -3.48
N ALA A 109 -9.12 16.00 -4.69
CA ALA A 109 -9.52 16.79 -5.85
C ALA A 109 -10.98 17.28 -5.77
N ILE A 110 -11.86 16.52 -5.10
CA ILE A 110 -13.26 16.91 -4.90
C ILE A 110 -13.36 17.94 -3.77
N ASP A 111 -12.85 17.58 -2.59
CA ASP A 111 -12.74 18.44 -1.43
C ASP A 111 -11.63 17.92 -0.50
N ARG A 112 -10.50 18.62 -0.50
CA ARG A 112 -9.34 18.26 0.34
C ARG A 112 -9.64 18.28 1.83
N GLU A 113 -10.60 19.06 2.31
CA GLU A 113 -10.91 19.12 3.74
C GLU A 113 -11.45 17.77 4.27
N LEU A 114 -11.95 16.91 3.37
CA LEU A 114 -12.46 15.58 3.72
C LEU A 114 -11.37 14.53 3.98
N ILE A 115 -10.13 14.77 3.57
CA ILE A 115 -9.02 13.79 3.68
C ILE A 115 -7.69 14.38 4.16
N PHE A 116 -7.40 15.63 3.78
CA PHE A 116 -6.16 16.35 4.11
C PHE A 116 -6.41 17.86 4.24
N PRO A 117 -6.97 18.31 5.38
CA PRO A 117 -7.29 19.71 5.65
C PRO A 117 -6.12 20.67 5.44
N LYS A 118 -6.41 21.90 5.00
CA LYS A 118 -5.40 22.97 4.83
C LYS A 118 -4.60 23.26 6.10
N ALA A 119 -5.21 23.05 7.26
CA ALA A 119 -4.57 23.22 8.56
C ALA A 119 -3.30 22.34 8.74
N LEU A 120 -3.15 21.27 7.96
CA LEU A 120 -1.99 20.37 8.00
C LEU A 120 -0.79 20.86 7.17
N ASP A 121 -0.99 21.80 6.24
CA ASP A 121 0.05 22.25 5.28
C ASP A 121 1.33 22.78 5.95
N PRO A 122 1.28 23.52 7.07
CA PRO A 122 2.49 24.00 7.75
C PRO A 122 3.35 22.88 8.35
N PHE A 123 2.78 21.70 8.57
CA PHE A 123 3.41 20.60 9.31
C PHE A 123 3.82 19.44 8.39
N PHE A 124 3.12 19.28 7.27
CA PHE A 124 3.25 18.10 6.42
C PHE A 124 3.75 18.52 5.03
N PRO A 125 5.05 18.34 4.72
CA PRO A 125 5.64 18.90 3.51
C PRO A 125 5.14 18.19 2.25
N VAL A 126 5.06 18.94 1.15
CA VAL A 126 4.55 18.46 -0.15
C VAL A 126 5.29 17.22 -0.65
N TRP A 127 6.61 17.15 -0.48
CA TRP A 127 7.40 15.99 -0.92
C TRP A 127 6.98 14.72 -0.17
N LEU A 128 6.68 14.83 1.13
CA LEU A 128 6.24 13.71 1.95
C LEU A 128 4.83 13.27 1.53
N ASN A 129 3.99 14.24 1.16
CA ASN A 129 2.65 13.96 0.65
C ASN A 129 2.71 13.13 -0.63
N HIS A 130 3.58 13.49 -1.56
CA HIS A 130 3.82 12.67 -2.75
C HIS A 130 4.50 11.34 -2.43
N ALA A 131 5.46 11.29 -1.51
CA ALA A 131 6.08 10.04 -1.08
C ALA A 131 5.02 9.04 -0.57
N MET A 132 4.07 9.52 0.23
CA MET A 132 3.08 8.68 0.89
C MET A 132 1.82 8.39 0.06
N HIS A 133 1.46 9.23 -0.91
CA HIS A 133 0.21 9.07 -1.69
C HIS A 133 0.41 8.89 -3.19
N THR A 134 1.57 9.25 -3.76
CA THR A 134 1.85 9.14 -5.20
C THR A 134 2.90 8.09 -5.49
N ASN A 135 4.07 8.21 -4.85
CA ASN A 135 5.23 7.38 -5.14
C ASN A 135 4.99 5.91 -4.80
N ILE A 136 4.18 5.63 -3.77
CA ILE A 136 3.69 4.28 -3.45
C ILE A 136 3.08 3.57 -4.67
N MET A 137 2.28 4.28 -5.48
CA MET A 137 1.65 3.72 -6.68
C MET A 137 2.66 3.57 -7.80
N ILE A 138 3.46 4.60 -8.05
CA ILE A 138 4.44 4.61 -9.14
C ILE A 138 5.45 3.47 -8.93
N PHE A 139 6.02 3.35 -7.74
CA PHE A 139 7.08 2.37 -7.47
C PHE A 139 6.56 0.94 -7.51
N VAL A 140 5.35 0.67 -7.01
CA VAL A 140 4.78 -0.69 -7.07
C VAL A 140 4.38 -1.09 -8.51
N LEU A 141 3.99 -0.12 -9.35
CA LEU A 141 3.73 -0.36 -10.77
C LEU A 141 5.03 -0.62 -11.54
N ILE A 142 6.09 0.16 -11.27
CA ILE A 142 7.43 -0.11 -11.80
C ILE A 142 7.88 -1.51 -11.39
N GLN A 143 7.68 -1.91 -10.13
CA GLN A 143 8.03 -3.25 -9.66
C GLN A 143 7.28 -4.35 -10.43
N THR A 144 5.97 -4.17 -10.64
CA THR A 144 5.12 -5.11 -11.37
C THR A 144 5.56 -5.25 -12.83
N TYR A 145 6.08 -4.17 -13.43
CA TYR A 145 6.65 -4.16 -14.77
C TYR A 145 8.04 -4.82 -14.83
N MET A 146 8.90 -4.56 -13.85
CA MET A 146 10.31 -4.96 -13.86
C MET A 146 10.55 -6.41 -13.42
N SER A 147 9.67 -6.98 -12.59
CA SER A 147 9.84 -8.33 -12.05
C SER A 147 8.58 -9.17 -12.23
N TYR A 148 8.77 -10.43 -12.63
CA TYR A 148 7.68 -11.40 -12.61
C TYR A 148 7.31 -11.73 -11.17
N HIS A 149 6.02 -11.72 -10.86
CA HIS A 149 5.48 -12.17 -9.58
C HIS A 149 4.42 -13.26 -9.78
N GLU A 150 4.51 -14.33 -9.00
CA GLU A 150 3.53 -15.39 -9.06
C GLU A 150 2.42 -15.14 -8.05
N TYR A 151 1.23 -14.83 -8.56
CA TYR A 151 0.08 -14.56 -7.71
C TYR A 151 -0.38 -15.85 -7.02
N PRO A 152 -0.82 -15.77 -5.75
CA PRO A 152 -1.54 -16.88 -5.13
C PRO A 152 -2.88 -17.10 -5.84
N SER A 153 -3.60 -18.16 -5.47
CA SER A 153 -4.96 -18.33 -5.95
C SER A 153 -5.81 -17.10 -5.59
N ARG A 154 -6.72 -16.70 -6.49
CA ARG A 154 -7.55 -15.50 -6.29
C ARG A 154 -8.29 -15.53 -4.94
N LYS A 155 -8.79 -16.70 -4.53
CA LYS A 155 -9.45 -16.88 -3.22
C LYS A 155 -8.50 -16.50 -2.08
N VAL A 156 -7.29 -17.07 -2.06
CA VAL A 156 -6.28 -16.78 -1.02
C VAL A 156 -5.88 -15.31 -1.04
N GLY A 157 -5.60 -14.76 -2.22
CA GLY A 157 -5.14 -13.37 -2.31
C GLY A 157 -6.19 -12.35 -1.91
N VAL A 158 -7.45 -12.54 -2.35
CA VAL A 158 -8.57 -11.71 -1.90
C VAL A 158 -8.81 -11.88 -0.40
N SER A 159 -8.78 -13.10 0.13
CA SER A 159 -8.97 -13.34 1.58
C SER A 159 -7.90 -12.64 2.43
N LEU A 160 -6.63 -12.66 2.01
CA LEU A 160 -5.55 -11.96 2.72
C LEU A 160 -5.73 -10.43 2.67
N PHE A 161 -6.08 -9.89 1.50
CA PHE A 161 -6.37 -8.46 1.37
C PHE A 161 -7.59 -8.05 2.23
N MET A 162 -8.66 -8.83 2.20
CA MET A 162 -9.86 -8.60 2.99
C MET A 162 -9.59 -8.64 4.49
N ALA A 163 -8.78 -9.61 4.95
CA ALA A 163 -8.38 -9.69 6.35
C ALA A 163 -7.62 -8.43 6.78
N PHE A 164 -6.68 -7.94 5.95
CA PHE A 164 -5.96 -6.70 6.22
C PHE A 164 -6.90 -5.49 6.28
N MET A 165 -7.81 -5.36 5.31
CA MET A 165 -8.79 -4.26 5.30
C MET A 165 -9.72 -4.33 6.52
N ALA A 166 -10.17 -5.51 6.92
CA ALA A 166 -10.98 -5.71 8.11
C ALA A 166 -10.24 -5.31 9.39
N ILE A 167 -8.97 -5.69 9.52
CA ILE A 167 -8.11 -5.27 10.65
C ILE A 167 -8.05 -3.75 10.73
N TYR A 168 -7.82 -3.07 9.60
CA TYR A 168 -7.76 -1.61 9.58
C TYR A 168 -9.11 -0.96 9.88
N LEU A 169 -10.22 -1.51 9.36
CA LEU A 169 -11.56 -1.01 9.68
C LEU A 169 -11.87 -1.17 11.17
N VAL A 170 -11.57 -2.32 11.77
CA VAL A 170 -11.71 -2.51 13.23
C VAL A 170 -10.86 -1.48 13.98
N TRP A 171 -9.63 -1.23 13.51
CA TRP A 171 -8.72 -0.28 14.13
C TRP A 171 -9.27 1.15 14.18
N ILE A 172 -9.81 1.68 13.07
CA ILE A 172 -10.39 3.03 13.07
C ILE A 172 -11.64 3.14 13.95
N HIS A 173 -12.39 2.05 14.13
CA HIS A 173 -13.53 2.03 15.05
C HIS A 173 -13.08 1.99 16.51
N ILE A 174 -12.01 1.26 16.83
CA ILE A 174 -11.39 1.30 18.17
C ILE A 174 -10.94 2.72 18.49
N ILE A 175 -10.25 3.40 17.56
CA ILE A 175 -9.82 4.79 17.74
C ILE A 175 -11.03 5.68 18.02
N HIS A 176 -12.07 5.63 17.17
CA HIS A 176 -13.27 6.44 17.35
C HIS A 176 -13.98 6.15 18.69
N ALA A 177 -14.06 4.88 19.10
CA ALA A 177 -14.67 4.51 20.39
C ALA A 177 -13.89 5.07 21.60
N GLN A 178 -12.58 5.25 21.48
CA GLN A 178 -11.72 5.78 22.53
C GLN A 178 -11.63 7.30 22.53
N SER A 179 -11.63 7.93 21.36
CA SER A 179 -11.40 9.37 21.20
C SER A 179 -12.67 10.19 20.99
N GLY A 180 -13.75 9.57 20.53
CA GLY A 180 -14.94 10.26 20.03
C GLY A 180 -14.75 10.95 18.68
N VAL A 181 -13.62 10.71 17.99
CA VAL A 181 -13.26 11.38 16.73
C VAL A 181 -12.82 10.35 15.69
N TRP A 182 -13.34 10.46 14.47
CA TRP A 182 -12.94 9.62 13.35
C TRP A 182 -11.55 10.02 12.82
N VAL A 183 -10.82 9.01 12.35
CA VAL A 183 -9.47 9.20 11.76
C VAL A 183 -9.50 10.12 10.54
N TYR A 184 -10.58 10.05 9.76
CA TYR A 184 -10.75 10.76 8.50
C TYR A 184 -11.96 11.72 8.59
N PRO A 185 -11.81 13.01 8.22
CA PRO A 185 -12.91 13.98 8.29
C PRO A 185 -14.14 13.59 7.48
N ILE A 186 -13.96 12.89 6.36
CA ILE A 186 -15.10 12.34 5.59
C ILE A 186 -16.03 11.45 6.42
N LEU A 187 -15.51 10.74 7.43
CA LEU A 187 -16.34 9.89 8.27
C LEU A 187 -17.16 10.71 9.27
N GLU A 188 -16.71 11.89 9.67
CA GLU A 188 -17.49 12.79 10.53
C GLU A 188 -18.74 13.29 9.81
N VAL A 189 -18.62 13.68 8.54
CA VAL A 189 -19.73 14.27 7.78
C VAL A 189 -20.78 13.25 7.31
N LEU A 190 -20.40 11.97 7.17
CA LEU A 190 -21.32 10.92 6.75
C LEU A 190 -22.17 10.44 7.94
N ASN A 191 -23.48 10.30 7.73
CA ASN A 191 -24.34 9.61 8.70
C ASN A 191 -24.08 8.09 8.69
N PHE A 192 -24.65 7.37 9.65
CA PHE A 192 -24.39 5.94 9.83
C PHE A 192 -24.65 5.09 8.57
N PRO A 193 -25.80 5.18 7.88
CA PRO A 193 -26.02 4.45 6.62
C PRO A 193 -24.97 4.76 5.55
N LEU A 194 -24.62 6.03 5.37
CA LEU A 194 -23.63 6.43 4.36
C LEU A 194 -22.22 5.97 4.72
N ARG A 195 -21.86 5.89 6.01
CA ARG A 195 -20.58 5.29 6.45
C ARG A 195 -20.49 3.81 6.06
N LEU A 196 -21.58 3.05 6.25
CA LEU A 196 -21.62 1.64 5.84
C LEU A 196 -21.43 1.49 4.33
N VAL A 197 -22.10 2.33 3.54
CA VAL A 197 -21.92 2.37 2.08
C VAL A 197 -20.48 2.72 1.73
N PHE A 198 -19.90 3.74 2.37
CA PHE A 198 -18.52 4.17 2.15
C PHE A 198 -17.52 3.03 2.40
N PHE A 199 -17.65 2.32 3.52
CA PHE A 199 -16.81 1.16 3.82
C PHE A 199 -17.00 0.02 2.82
N GLY A 200 -18.25 -0.27 2.43
CA GLY A 200 -18.56 -1.27 1.42
C GLY A 200 -17.91 -0.95 0.08
N VAL A 201 -18.04 0.29 -0.39
CA VAL A 201 -17.41 0.77 -1.63
C VAL A 201 -15.89 0.69 -1.54
N ALA A 202 -15.29 1.13 -0.42
CA ALA A 202 -13.84 1.05 -0.21
C ALA A 202 -13.31 -0.39 -0.35
N VAL A 203 -14.00 -1.35 0.27
CA VAL A 203 -13.66 -2.78 0.15
C VAL A 203 -13.83 -3.28 -1.28
N CYS A 204 -14.94 -2.95 -1.95
CA CYS A 204 -15.18 -3.35 -3.34
C CYS A 204 -14.11 -2.80 -4.29
N VAL A 205 -13.71 -1.53 -4.13
CA VAL A 205 -12.64 -0.91 -4.91
C VAL A 205 -11.31 -1.62 -4.64
N GLY A 206 -10.99 -1.94 -3.39
CA GLY A 206 -9.78 -2.69 -3.05
C GLY A 206 -9.73 -4.09 -3.70
N ILE A 207 -10.85 -4.83 -3.69
CA ILE A 207 -10.95 -6.13 -4.39
C ILE A 207 -10.79 -5.94 -5.91
N PHE A 208 -11.43 -4.92 -6.47
CA PHE A 208 -11.28 -4.60 -7.89
C PHE A 208 -9.81 -4.33 -8.25
N LEU A 209 -9.10 -3.55 -7.45
CA LEU A 209 -7.68 -3.24 -7.65
C LEU A 209 -6.78 -4.47 -7.51
N TYR A 210 -7.10 -5.41 -6.61
CA TYR A 210 -6.42 -6.71 -6.56
C TYR A 210 -6.60 -7.48 -7.87
N ILE A 211 -7.83 -7.58 -8.38
CA ILE A 211 -8.13 -8.30 -9.64
C ILE A 211 -7.45 -7.59 -10.83
N LEU A 212 -7.43 -6.27 -10.82
CA LEU A 212 -6.74 -5.46 -11.83
C LEU A 212 -5.23 -5.77 -11.81
N GLY A 213 -4.60 -5.76 -10.63
CA GLY A 213 -3.19 -6.13 -10.47
C GLY A 213 -2.87 -7.53 -10.98
N GLU A 214 -3.73 -8.51 -10.66
CA GLU A 214 -3.61 -9.88 -11.17
C GLU A 214 -3.63 -9.93 -12.70
N LYS A 215 -4.57 -9.22 -13.33
CA LYS A 215 -4.69 -9.13 -14.79
C LYS A 215 -3.48 -8.44 -15.41
N LEU A 216 -3.05 -7.31 -14.85
CA LEU A 216 -1.88 -6.55 -15.31
C LEU A 216 -0.63 -7.42 -15.31
N ASN A 217 -0.34 -8.11 -14.21
CA ASN A 217 0.81 -9.02 -14.13
C ASN A 217 0.72 -10.16 -15.16
N LYS A 218 -0.46 -10.77 -15.35
CA LYS A 218 -0.66 -11.81 -16.37
C LYS A 218 -0.42 -11.28 -17.78
N MET A 219 -0.88 -10.08 -18.11
CA MET A 219 -0.70 -9.47 -19.43
C MET A 219 0.78 -9.15 -19.71
N LEU A 220 1.45 -8.48 -18.77
CA LEU A 220 2.86 -8.08 -18.90
C LEU A 220 3.79 -9.28 -19.13
N TRP A 221 3.55 -10.38 -18.42
CA TRP A 221 4.46 -11.53 -18.42
C TRP A 221 4.00 -12.70 -19.29
N ARG A 222 2.86 -12.58 -20.00
CA ARG A 222 2.26 -13.66 -20.81
C ARG A 222 3.25 -14.31 -21.77
N ASN A 223 3.87 -13.51 -22.63
CA ASN A 223 4.74 -14.00 -23.71
C ASN A 223 5.97 -14.72 -23.14
N ILE A 224 6.54 -14.20 -22.05
CA ILE A 224 7.73 -14.75 -21.42
C ILE A 224 7.40 -16.06 -20.70
N VAL A 225 6.23 -16.14 -20.05
CA VAL A 225 5.72 -17.37 -19.43
C VAL A 225 5.42 -18.44 -20.48
N GLU A 226 4.76 -18.08 -21.59
CA GLU A 226 4.44 -19.00 -22.69
C GLU A 226 5.72 -19.54 -23.37
N LYS A 227 6.71 -18.66 -23.64
CA LYS A 227 8.01 -19.06 -24.19
C LYS A 227 8.75 -20.04 -23.27
N ASN A 228 8.77 -19.75 -21.96
CA ASN A 228 9.38 -20.66 -20.98
C ASN A 228 8.68 -22.02 -20.89
N LYS A 229 7.35 -22.06 -21.01
CA LYS A 229 6.58 -23.32 -21.06
C LYS A 229 6.94 -24.16 -22.28
N ARG A 230 7.11 -23.55 -23.46
CA ARG A 230 7.53 -24.26 -24.68
C ARG A 230 8.94 -24.84 -24.52
N LYS A 231 9.89 -24.05 -23.99
CA LYS A 231 11.27 -24.50 -23.75
C LYS A 231 11.39 -25.70 -22.79
N LYS A 232 10.44 -25.87 -21.85
CA LYS A 232 10.42 -27.04 -20.95
C LYS A 232 9.77 -28.30 -21.53
N ARG A 233 9.02 -28.17 -22.64
CA ARG A 233 8.33 -29.30 -23.30
C ARG A 233 9.19 -29.95 -24.40
N ASN A 234 10.19 -29.23 -24.89
CA ASN A 234 11.21 -29.70 -25.82
C ASN A 234 12.45 -30.09 -25.04
#